data_AF-A0A959GHN9-F1
#
_entry.id   AF-A0A959GHN9-F1
#
_cell.length_a   1.000
_cell.length_b   1.000
_cell.length_c   1.000
_cell.angle_alpha   90.00
_cell.angle_beta   90.00
_cell.angle_gamma   90.00
#
_symmetry.space_group_name_H-M   'P 1'
#
loop_
_entity.id
_entity.type
_entity.pdbx_description
1 polymer ?
#
loop_
_entity_poly.entity_id
_entity_poly.type
_entity_poly.pdbx_seq_one_letter_code
_entity_poly.pdbx_strand_id
1 'polypeptide(L)'
;ELDEMLDMIFANAECAPFLCRKLYRFFVHQEIDNLTEELVILPLAEILRNNNYEIFPVLEALFNSQHFFDYLAKGAMIKSPLDFICGLYQEFNTPIPPRDLFSDRFQYNSTLVGVCTRADLDLGDPPHVAGWPAYYQLPMFVKHWITTSSMPRRAEFIDWILWSGISTEGFNSQLDVLAAVSQLPNPGDPNVLIDTVLAWLYSMEVADEFRLELKSILLSGQVSDYYWTDAWAAYAFNPDDPMARDVVHNRLQSFFHTILQQAEYQLC
;
A
#
# COMPACT_ATOMS: atom_id res chain seq x y z
N GLU A 1 39.95 -7.44 19.77
CA GLU A 1 39.12 -6.31 20.25
C GLU A 1 37.77 -6.22 19.57
N LEU A 2 37.66 -5.90 18.27
CA LEU A 2 36.34 -5.83 17.61
C LEU A 2 35.63 -7.20 17.56
N ASP A 3 36.33 -8.24 17.11
CA ASP A 3 35.75 -9.59 17.00
C ASP A 3 35.32 -10.13 18.38
N GLU A 4 36.15 -9.93 19.41
CA GLU A 4 35.82 -10.34 20.79
C GLU A 4 34.61 -9.57 21.36
N MET A 5 34.46 -8.28 21.00
CA MET A 5 33.27 -7.49 21.35
C MET A 5 32.03 -8.02 20.64
N LEU A 6 32.13 -8.36 19.35
CA LEU A 6 31.04 -8.94 18.57
C LEU A 6 30.66 -10.32 19.14
N ASP A 7 31.63 -11.17 19.43
CA ASP A 7 31.41 -12.48 20.07
C ASP A 7 30.67 -12.33 21.39
N MET A 8 31.03 -11.34 22.21
CA MET A 8 30.34 -11.05 23.46
C MET A 8 28.88 -10.63 23.24
N ILE A 9 28.60 -9.81 22.22
CA ILE A 9 27.24 -9.37 21.87
C ILE A 9 26.41 -10.57 21.38
N PHE A 10 26.95 -11.38 20.47
CA PHE A 10 26.25 -12.54 19.90
C PHE A 10 26.14 -13.72 20.88
N ALA A 11 26.95 -13.76 21.94
CA ALA A 11 26.81 -14.72 23.04
C ALA A 11 25.63 -14.39 23.97
N ASN A 12 25.10 -13.16 23.94
CA ASN A 12 23.91 -12.80 24.70
C ASN A 12 22.66 -13.46 24.08
N ALA A 13 21.95 -14.26 24.86
CA ALA A 13 20.74 -14.95 24.42
C ALA A 13 19.65 -14.01 23.89
N GLU A 14 19.60 -12.75 24.34
CA GLU A 14 18.64 -11.74 23.86
C GLU A 14 19.00 -11.16 22.49
N CYS A 15 20.20 -11.39 21.96
CA CYS A 15 20.61 -10.84 20.66
C CYS A 15 19.68 -11.31 19.53
N ALA A 16 19.44 -12.63 19.46
CA ALA A 16 18.59 -13.21 18.41
C ALA A 16 17.11 -12.82 18.55
N PRO A 17 16.45 -12.95 19.74
CA PRO A 17 15.09 -12.45 19.94
C PRO A 17 14.96 -10.96 19.61
N PHE A 18 15.92 -10.12 20.01
CA PHE A 18 15.90 -8.70 19.70
C PHE A 18 15.85 -8.43 18.19
N LEU A 19 16.68 -9.11 17.40
CA LEU A 19 16.67 -9.00 15.94
C LEU A 19 15.37 -9.52 15.34
N CYS A 20 14.88 -10.69 15.80
CA CYS A 20 13.63 -11.26 15.32
C CYS A 20 12.41 -10.38 15.64
N ARG A 21 12.35 -9.74 16.83
CA ARG A 21 11.31 -8.75 17.17
C ARG A 21 11.34 -7.55 16.22
N LYS A 22 12.52 -7.10 15.79
CA LYS A 22 12.64 -6.02 14.80
C LYS A 22 12.13 -6.43 13.43
N LEU A 23 12.51 -7.61 12.95
CA LEU A 23 12.01 -8.16 11.69
C LEU A 23 10.48 -8.33 11.73
N TYR A 24 9.97 -8.89 12.81
CA TYR A 24 8.53 -9.07 13.02
C TYR A 24 7.77 -7.75 12.99
N ARG A 25 8.25 -6.72 13.70
CA ARG A 25 7.64 -5.38 13.70
C ARG A 25 7.70 -4.70 12.34
N PHE A 26 8.70 -5.02 11.53
CA PHE A 26 8.82 -4.46 10.19
C PHE A 26 7.82 -5.10 9.22
N PHE A 27 7.59 -6.41 9.32
CA PHE A 27 6.83 -7.16 8.31
C PHE A 27 5.42 -7.59 8.72
N VAL A 28 5.09 -7.64 10.02
CA VAL A 28 3.87 -8.30 10.51
C VAL A 28 3.02 -7.37 11.36
N HIS A 29 3.50 -7.01 12.55
CA HIS A 29 2.67 -6.28 13.52
C HIS A 29 3.54 -5.52 14.52
N GLN A 30 3.13 -4.29 14.85
CA GLN A 30 3.87 -3.40 15.77
C GLN A 30 3.91 -3.91 17.23
N GLU A 31 2.82 -4.52 17.68
CA GLU A 31 2.69 -5.15 19.00
C GLU A 31 3.09 -6.62 18.94
N ILE A 32 3.78 -7.07 19.99
CA ILE A 32 4.19 -8.47 20.19
C ILE A 32 3.68 -8.83 21.58
N ASP A 33 2.64 -9.64 21.63
CA ASP A 33 2.11 -10.18 22.89
C ASP A 33 2.92 -11.39 23.36
N ASN A 34 2.62 -11.89 24.56
CA ASN A 34 3.36 -13.02 25.13
C ASN A 34 3.25 -14.29 24.27
N LEU A 35 2.12 -14.50 23.60
CA LEU A 35 1.90 -15.67 22.76
C LEU A 35 2.73 -15.59 21.48
N THR A 36 2.76 -14.43 20.83
CA THR A 36 3.60 -14.17 19.64
C THR A 36 5.08 -14.27 20.00
N GLU A 37 5.48 -13.75 21.17
CA GLU A 37 6.84 -13.88 21.66
C GLU A 37 7.24 -15.36 21.79
N GLU A 38 6.41 -16.18 22.44
CA GLU A 38 6.69 -17.60 22.69
C GLU A 38 6.62 -18.46 21.43
N LEU A 39 5.60 -18.28 20.59
CA LEU A 39 5.31 -19.17 19.47
C LEU A 39 5.91 -18.73 18.14
N VAL A 40 6.34 -17.47 18.02
CA VAL A 40 6.87 -16.92 16.75
C VAL A 40 8.28 -16.38 16.95
N ILE A 41 8.49 -15.45 17.88
CA ILE A 41 9.78 -14.77 18.03
C ILE A 41 10.88 -15.73 18.50
N LEU A 42 10.62 -16.52 19.56
CA LEU A 42 11.62 -17.45 20.08
C LEU A 42 12.02 -18.54 19.06
N PRO A 43 11.08 -19.19 18.33
CA PRO A 43 11.43 -20.11 17.25
C PRO A 43 12.23 -19.47 16.12
N LEU A 44 11.88 -18.25 15.70
CA LEU A 44 12.67 -17.51 14.70
C LEU A 44 14.08 -17.19 15.21
N ALA A 45 14.23 -16.90 16.50
CA ALA A 45 15.53 -16.65 17.12
C ALA A 45 16.39 -17.91 17.21
N GLU A 46 15.79 -19.09 17.36
CA GLU A 46 16.49 -20.37 17.23
C GLU A 46 16.96 -20.63 15.80
N ILE A 47 16.11 -20.37 14.79
CA ILE A 47 16.50 -20.45 13.38
C ILE A 47 17.67 -19.51 13.10
N LEU A 48 17.62 -18.27 13.58
CA LEU A 48 18.70 -17.30 13.40
C LEU A 48 20.03 -17.79 13.98
N ARG A 49 20.02 -18.31 15.22
CA ARG A 49 21.23 -18.85 15.88
C ARG A 49 21.78 -20.08 15.19
N ASN A 50 20.90 -21.02 14.80
CA ASN A 50 21.30 -22.26 14.14
C ASN A 50 21.86 -22.04 12.73
N ASN A 51 21.56 -20.88 12.12
CA ASN A 51 22.05 -20.47 10.80
C ASN A 51 23.09 -19.36 10.88
N ASN A 52 23.88 -19.28 11.96
CA ASN A 52 24.99 -18.32 12.11
C ASN A 52 24.59 -16.85 11.90
N TYR A 53 23.40 -16.46 12.37
CA TYR A 53 22.84 -15.12 12.25
C TYR A 53 22.56 -14.66 10.79
N GLU A 54 22.42 -15.60 9.84
CA GLU A 54 21.89 -15.30 8.51
C GLU A 54 20.41 -14.92 8.58
N ILE A 55 20.04 -13.80 7.95
CA ILE A 55 18.67 -13.26 7.98
C ILE A 55 17.73 -14.04 7.04
N PHE A 56 18.25 -14.53 5.91
CA PHE A 56 17.44 -15.16 4.88
C PHE A 56 16.58 -16.34 5.40
N PRO A 57 17.12 -17.32 6.16
CA PRO A 57 16.31 -18.44 6.69
C PRO A 57 15.20 -17.98 7.65
N VAL A 58 15.42 -16.88 8.38
CA VAL A 58 14.42 -16.32 9.30
C VAL A 58 13.26 -15.71 8.51
N LEU A 59 13.56 -14.95 7.47
CA LEU A 59 12.53 -14.35 6.61
C LEU A 59 11.76 -15.42 5.84
N GLU A 60 12.45 -16.44 5.33
CA GLU A 60 11.82 -17.58 4.66
C GLU A 60 10.85 -18.31 5.61
N ALA A 61 11.26 -18.58 6.85
CA ALA A 61 10.39 -19.20 7.85
C ALA A 61 9.19 -18.32 8.21
N LEU A 62 9.42 -17.01 8.39
CA LEU A 62 8.37 -16.05 8.72
C LEU A 62 7.32 -15.96 7.59
N PHE A 63 7.75 -15.70 6.35
CA PHE A 63 6.86 -15.49 5.22
C PHE A 63 6.12 -16.74 4.76
N ASN A 64 6.59 -17.93 5.12
CA ASN A 64 5.88 -19.20 4.87
C ASN A 64 5.07 -19.69 6.08
N SER A 65 5.07 -18.97 7.21
CA SER A 65 4.32 -19.35 8.40
C SER A 65 2.82 -19.08 8.25
N GLN A 66 1.98 -19.87 8.91
CA GLN A 66 0.55 -19.58 9.00
C GLN A 66 0.28 -18.24 9.70
N HIS A 67 1.10 -17.90 10.69
CA HIS A 67 1.00 -16.65 11.46
C HIS A 67 1.08 -15.41 10.57
N PHE A 68 1.95 -15.42 9.55
CA PHE A 68 2.11 -14.31 8.62
C PHE A 68 0.83 -14.01 7.82
N PHE A 69 0.00 -15.03 7.57
CA PHE A 69 -1.25 -14.89 6.82
C PHE A 69 -2.50 -14.85 7.71
N ASP A 70 -2.33 -14.82 9.02
CA ASP A 70 -3.45 -14.75 9.96
C ASP A 70 -4.24 -13.46 9.76
N TYR A 71 -5.55 -13.51 10.01
CA TYR A 71 -6.44 -12.37 9.81
C TYR A 71 -6.04 -11.17 10.68
N LEU A 72 -5.47 -11.42 11.87
CA LEU A 72 -4.97 -10.38 12.78
C LEU A 72 -3.73 -9.66 12.25
N ALA A 73 -3.00 -10.25 11.31
CA ALA A 73 -1.84 -9.64 10.68
C ALA A 73 -2.22 -8.77 9.46
N LYS A 74 -3.44 -8.93 8.91
CA LYS A 74 -3.90 -8.16 7.74
C LYS A 74 -4.39 -6.77 8.15
N GLY A 75 -3.87 -5.73 7.50
CA GLY A 75 -4.21 -4.35 7.86
C GLY A 75 -3.67 -3.91 9.21
N ALA A 76 -2.72 -4.66 9.78
CA ALA A 76 -2.09 -4.38 11.05
C ALA A 76 -1.07 -3.24 10.97
N MET A 77 -0.58 -2.97 9.76
CA MET A 77 0.48 -2.01 9.50
C MET A 77 -0.09 -0.82 8.75
N ILE A 78 0.49 0.36 9.00
CA ILE A 78 0.25 1.53 8.16
C ILE A 78 1.34 1.53 7.11
N LYS A 79 0.94 1.55 5.83
CA LYS A 79 1.84 1.64 4.67
C LYS A 79 2.85 2.76 4.91
N SER A 80 4.14 2.54 4.69
CA SER A 80 5.09 3.67 4.62
C SER A 80 4.78 4.54 3.38
N PRO A 81 5.29 5.77 3.26
CA PRO A 81 5.12 6.56 2.03
C PRO A 81 5.55 5.83 0.76
N LEU A 82 6.60 5.01 0.85
CA LEU A 82 7.05 4.18 -0.27
C LEU A 82 6.06 3.05 -0.58
N ASP A 83 5.60 2.31 0.43
CA ASP A 83 4.63 1.23 0.23
C ASP A 83 3.30 1.74 -0.32
N PHE A 84 2.89 2.93 0.13
CA PHE A 84 1.69 3.61 -0.36
C PHE A 84 1.79 3.94 -1.84
N ILE A 85 2.89 4.56 -2.27
CA ILE A 85 3.09 4.93 -3.67
C ILE A 85 3.31 3.67 -4.53
N CYS A 86 4.23 2.80 -4.15
CA CYS A 86 4.53 1.60 -4.93
C CYS A 86 3.34 0.63 -4.99
N GLY A 87 2.59 0.48 -3.89
CA GLY A 87 1.37 -0.31 -3.82
C GLY A 87 0.32 0.20 -4.80
N LEU A 88 0.04 1.51 -4.80
CA LEU A 88 -0.88 2.13 -5.76
C LEU A 88 -0.49 1.85 -7.22
N TYR A 89 0.81 1.92 -7.54
CA TYR A 89 1.29 1.62 -8.90
C TYR A 89 1.11 0.16 -9.28
N GLN A 90 1.33 -0.76 -8.34
CA GLN A 90 1.17 -2.19 -8.57
C GLN A 90 -0.29 -2.57 -8.71
N GLU A 91 -1.15 -2.04 -7.82
CA GLU A 91 -2.59 -2.24 -7.85
C GLU A 91 -3.14 -1.85 -9.23
N PHE A 92 -2.93 -0.62 -9.67
CA PHE A 92 -3.52 -0.13 -10.93
C PHE A 92 -2.69 -0.45 -12.18
N ASN A 93 -1.59 -1.18 -12.04
CA ASN A 93 -0.62 -1.42 -13.12
C ASN A 93 -0.21 -0.13 -13.85
N THR A 94 0.03 0.93 -13.07
CA THR A 94 0.27 2.28 -13.58
C THR A 94 1.59 2.33 -14.35
N PRO A 95 1.59 2.82 -15.60
CA PRO A 95 2.77 2.79 -16.42
C PRO A 95 3.79 3.84 -15.95
N ILE A 96 5.07 3.49 -16.01
CA ILE A 96 6.18 4.39 -15.67
C ILE A 96 7.06 4.62 -16.89
N PRO A 97 7.77 5.77 -17.01
CA PRO A 97 8.61 6.03 -18.17
C PRO A 97 9.60 4.87 -18.41
N PRO A 98 9.74 4.37 -19.64
CA PRO A 98 10.67 3.28 -19.93
C PRO A 98 12.12 3.72 -19.72
N ARG A 99 13.05 2.76 -19.55
CA ARG A 99 14.44 3.05 -19.15
C ARG A 99 15.26 3.75 -20.24
N ASP A 100 14.85 3.65 -21.50
CA ASP A 100 15.45 4.30 -22.66
C ASP A 100 15.14 5.80 -22.71
N LEU A 101 14.02 6.25 -22.16
CA LEU A 101 13.73 7.66 -21.89
C LEU A 101 14.44 8.11 -20.60
N PHE A 102 15.78 8.14 -20.62
CA PHE A 102 16.59 8.39 -19.43
C PHE A 102 16.24 9.71 -18.72
N SER A 103 16.09 10.81 -19.48
CA SER A 103 15.79 12.13 -18.92
C SER A 103 14.42 12.14 -18.23
N ASP A 104 13.38 11.66 -18.93
CA ASP A 104 12.03 11.52 -18.37
C ASP A 104 12.04 10.62 -17.14
N ARG A 105 12.71 9.47 -17.20
CA ARG A 105 12.78 8.53 -16.09
C ARG A 105 13.49 9.12 -14.88
N PHE A 106 14.56 9.88 -15.07
CA PHE A 106 15.26 10.57 -14.00
C PHE A 106 14.38 11.64 -13.34
N GLN A 107 13.74 12.51 -14.15
CA GLN A 107 12.84 13.54 -13.65
C GLN A 107 11.64 12.93 -12.90
N TYR A 108 11.08 11.86 -13.47
CA TYR A 108 9.97 11.13 -12.89
C TYR A 108 10.32 10.48 -11.55
N ASN A 109 11.44 9.76 -11.48
CA ASN A 109 11.90 9.16 -10.22
C ASN A 109 12.20 10.25 -9.18
N SER A 110 12.80 11.37 -9.58
CA SER A 110 13.07 12.51 -8.69
C SER A 110 11.78 13.10 -8.12
N THR A 111 10.73 13.15 -8.94
CA THR A 111 9.40 13.58 -8.52
C THR A 111 8.82 12.64 -7.47
N LEU A 112 8.86 11.32 -7.69
CA LEU A 112 8.38 10.34 -6.71
C LEU A 112 9.16 10.37 -5.41
N VAL A 113 10.49 10.53 -5.46
CA VAL A 113 11.31 10.74 -4.26
C VAL A 113 10.84 11.99 -3.51
N GLY A 114 10.60 13.10 -4.21
CA GLY A 114 10.06 14.32 -3.61
C GLY A 114 8.68 14.14 -2.95
N VAL A 115 7.81 13.27 -3.50
CA VAL A 115 6.54 12.91 -2.86
C VAL A 115 6.79 12.14 -1.55
N CYS A 116 7.68 11.13 -1.56
CA CYS A 116 8.06 10.40 -0.34
C CYS A 116 8.62 11.33 0.74
N THR A 117 9.55 12.22 0.37
CA THR A 117 10.16 13.17 1.31
C THR A 117 9.11 14.10 1.92
N ARG A 118 8.14 14.58 1.11
CA ARG A 118 7.02 15.40 1.62
C ARG A 118 6.06 14.64 2.53
N ALA A 119 6.04 13.32 2.44
CA ALA A 119 5.26 12.44 3.31
C ALA A 119 6.10 11.86 4.48
N ASP A 120 7.19 12.54 4.86
CA ASP A 120 8.07 12.21 5.99
C ASP A 120 8.96 10.96 5.80
N LEU A 121 9.25 10.57 4.55
CA LEU A 121 10.20 9.52 4.20
C LEU A 121 11.22 10.02 3.16
N ASP A 122 12.36 10.55 3.62
CA ASP A 122 13.46 10.90 2.72
C ASP A 122 14.31 9.68 2.36
N LEU A 123 14.17 9.20 1.11
CA LEU A 123 14.78 7.95 0.68
C LEU A 123 16.31 8.06 0.63
N GLY A 124 16.98 7.33 1.52
CA GLY A 124 18.45 7.32 1.62
C GLY A 124 19.03 8.33 2.61
N ASP A 125 18.18 9.16 3.24
CA ASP A 125 18.59 10.12 4.28
C ASP A 125 17.72 9.94 5.54
N PRO A 126 17.92 8.86 6.32
CA PRO A 126 17.16 8.65 7.55
C PRO A 126 17.43 9.78 8.55
N PRO A 127 16.43 10.18 9.36
CA PRO A 127 16.53 11.37 10.22
C PRO A 127 17.66 11.30 11.27
N HIS A 128 18.11 10.09 11.60
CA HIS A 128 19.25 9.83 12.47
C HIS A 128 19.70 8.37 12.34
N VAL A 129 20.79 8.02 13.02
CA VAL A 129 21.39 6.67 13.03
C VAL A 129 20.44 5.54 13.44
N ALA A 130 19.34 5.83 14.15
CA ALA A 130 18.34 4.83 14.52
C ALA A 130 17.33 4.50 13.39
N GLY A 131 17.39 5.19 12.24
CA GLY A 131 16.46 5.01 11.13
C GLY A 131 15.17 5.82 11.29
N TRP A 132 14.03 5.31 10.80
CA TRP A 132 12.75 6.00 10.92
C TRP A 132 12.01 5.62 12.21
N PRO A 133 11.48 6.59 12.98
CA PRO A 133 10.72 6.36 14.21
C PRO A 133 9.63 5.31 14.10
N ALA A 134 9.04 5.17 12.92
CA ALA A 134 7.97 4.22 12.65
C ALA A 134 8.33 2.76 12.99
N TYR A 135 9.61 2.39 12.93
CA TYR A 135 10.06 1.01 13.10
C TYR A 135 10.59 0.68 14.50
N TYR A 136 10.77 1.67 15.38
CA TYR A 136 11.36 1.41 16.69
C TYR A 136 10.81 2.28 17.84
N GLN A 137 10.16 3.41 17.57
CA GLN A 137 9.77 4.35 18.60
C GLN A 137 8.39 4.04 19.20
N LEU A 138 8.40 3.63 20.46
CA LEU A 138 7.21 3.48 21.29
C LEU A 138 6.62 4.85 21.70
N PRO A 139 5.30 4.94 21.91
CA PRO A 139 4.27 3.91 21.71
C PRO A 139 3.68 3.89 20.30
N MET A 140 4.19 4.75 19.40
CA MET A 140 3.48 5.07 18.16
C MET A 140 3.83 4.15 16.98
N PHE A 141 5.06 3.64 16.87
CA PHE A 141 5.52 2.81 15.74
C PHE A 141 4.96 3.31 14.39
N VAL A 142 4.31 2.47 13.59
CA VAL A 142 3.80 2.80 12.25
C VAL A 142 2.88 4.02 12.21
N LYS A 143 2.29 4.43 13.34
CA LYS A 143 1.50 5.67 13.45
C LYS A 143 2.34 6.92 13.17
N HIS A 144 3.67 6.86 13.25
CA HIS A 144 4.54 7.95 12.81
C HIS A 144 4.44 8.24 11.30
N TRP A 145 3.91 7.31 10.48
CA TRP A 145 3.65 7.57 9.06
C TRP A 145 2.45 8.48 8.82
N ILE A 146 1.55 8.64 9.81
CA ILE A 146 0.35 9.47 9.70
C ILE A 146 0.46 10.62 10.70
N THR A 147 0.80 11.79 10.17
CA THR A 147 0.91 13.04 10.91
C THR A 147 -0.01 14.08 10.29
N THR A 148 -0.17 15.22 10.96
CA THR A 148 -0.89 16.36 10.38
C THR A 148 -0.23 16.91 9.11
N SER A 149 1.05 16.58 8.85
CA SER A 149 1.78 16.94 7.63
C SER A 149 1.72 15.86 6.56
N SER A 150 1.91 14.58 6.89
CA SER A 150 2.00 13.51 5.90
C SER A 150 0.65 13.12 5.31
N MET A 151 -0.43 13.16 6.09
CA MET A 151 -1.76 12.74 5.64
C MET A 151 -2.30 13.61 4.48
N PRO A 152 -2.28 14.95 4.57
CA PRO A 152 -2.67 15.79 3.43
C PRO A 152 -1.80 15.56 2.19
N ARG A 153 -0.52 15.24 2.36
CA ARG A 153 0.41 15.00 1.23
C ARG A 153 0.09 13.72 0.48
N ARG A 154 -0.40 12.69 1.17
CA ARG A 154 -0.92 11.48 0.54
C ARG A 154 -2.18 11.74 -0.26
N ALA A 155 -3.11 12.53 0.28
CA ALA A 155 -4.32 12.93 -0.43
C ALA A 155 -3.98 13.77 -1.67
N GLU A 156 -3.09 14.76 -1.54
CA GLU A 156 -2.56 15.55 -2.67
C GLU A 156 -1.96 14.66 -3.77
N PHE A 157 -1.26 13.59 -3.39
CA PHE A 157 -0.69 12.63 -4.34
C PHE A 157 -1.76 11.82 -5.07
N ILE A 158 -2.78 11.31 -4.34
CA ILE A 158 -3.93 10.62 -4.95
C ILE A 158 -4.61 11.53 -5.97
N ASP A 159 -4.91 12.78 -5.58
CA ASP A 159 -5.55 13.76 -6.45
C ASP A 159 -4.71 13.97 -7.71
N TRP A 160 -3.40 14.16 -7.54
CA TRP A 160 -2.51 14.38 -8.66
C TRP A 160 -2.48 13.20 -9.62
N ILE A 161 -2.23 11.98 -9.13
CA ILE A 161 -2.05 10.81 -10.00
C ILE A 161 -3.35 10.31 -10.62
N LEU A 162 -4.49 10.59 -9.98
CA LEU A 162 -5.81 10.22 -10.48
C LEU A 162 -6.34 11.18 -11.55
N TRP A 163 -6.21 12.50 -11.32
CA TRP A 163 -6.85 13.51 -12.16
C TRP A 163 -5.99 13.99 -13.34
N SER A 164 -4.68 14.17 -13.16
CA SER A 164 -3.80 14.70 -14.21
C SER A 164 -2.58 13.84 -14.50
N GLY A 165 -2.13 13.04 -13.55
CA GLY A 165 -0.93 12.25 -13.68
C GLY A 165 0.35 13.06 -13.53
N ILE A 166 1.48 12.35 -13.46
CA ILE A 166 2.81 12.93 -13.48
C ILE A 166 3.29 12.96 -14.94
N SER A 167 3.28 14.15 -15.53
CA SER A 167 3.77 14.37 -16.88
C SER A 167 5.23 14.81 -16.90
N THR A 168 6.02 14.19 -17.77
CA THR A 168 7.33 14.65 -18.23
C THR A 168 7.22 15.10 -19.70
N GLU A 169 8.32 15.45 -20.35
CA GLU A 169 8.31 15.93 -21.74
C GLU A 169 7.77 14.86 -22.72
N GLY A 170 8.14 13.59 -22.53
CA GLY A 170 7.79 12.49 -23.41
C GLY A 170 6.81 11.47 -22.85
N PHE A 171 6.34 11.62 -21.60
CA PHE A 171 5.55 10.60 -20.92
C PHE A 171 4.52 11.19 -19.95
N ASN A 172 3.34 10.57 -19.84
CA ASN A 172 2.39 10.87 -18.76
C ASN A 172 2.03 9.59 -18.01
N SER A 173 2.34 9.57 -16.71
CA SER A 173 1.96 8.49 -15.80
C SER A 173 0.68 8.89 -15.07
N GLN A 174 -0.44 8.25 -15.37
CA GLN A 174 -1.73 8.50 -14.72
C GLN A 174 -2.38 7.16 -14.39
N LEU A 175 -3.16 7.12 -13.30
CA LEU A 175 -3.98 5.95 -12.99
C LEU A 175 -5.03 5.71 -14.09
N ASP A 176 -5.00 4.52 -14.69
CA ASP A 176 -6.03 4.10 -15.64
C ASP A 176 -7.10 3.26 -14.92
N VAL A 177 -8.04 3.95 -14.28
CA VAL A 177 -9.17 3.33 -13.57
C VAL A 177 -10.10 2.54 -14.51
N LEU A 178 -10.18 2.92 -15.79
CA LEU A 178 -10.97 2.21 -16.79
C LEU A 178 -10.32 0.87 -17.11
N ALA A 179 -9.01 0.86 -17.37
CA ALA A 179 -8.27 -0.36 -17.63
C ALA A 179 -8.31 -1.30 -16.41
N ALA A 180 -8.16 -0.77 -15.19
CA ALA A 180 -8.26 -1.55 -13.96
C ALA A 180 -9.63 -2.25 -13.83
N VAL A 181 -10.73 -1.50 -13.95
CA VAL A 181 -12.09 -2.06 -13.82
C VAL A 181 -12.44 -3.03 -14.95
N SER A 182 -11.91 -2.82 -16.14
CA SER A 182 -12.16 -3.72 -17.28
C SER A 182 -11.60 -5.13 -17.08
N GLN A 183 -10.66 -5.33 -16.15
CA GLN A 183 -10.12 -6.64 -15.80
C GLN A 183 -10.92 -7.36 -14.70
N LEU A 184 -11.86 -6.65 -14.05
CA LEU A 184 -12.63 -7.20 -12.93
C LEU A 184 -13.80 -8.07 -13.44
N PRO A 185 -14.27 -9.03 -12.61
CA PRO A 185 -15.47 -9.81 -12.93
C PRO A 185 -16.74 -8.94 -12.88
N ASN A 186 -17.56 -9.03 -13.93
CA ASN A 186 -18.87 -8.38 -14.05
C ASN A 186 -18.91 -6.88 -13.67
N PRO A 187 -18.07 -6.03 -14.30
CA PRO A 187 -17.96 -4.61 -13.93
C PRO A 187 -19.21 -3.79 -14.25
N GLY A 188 -20.18 -4.33 -14.99
CA GLY A 188 -21.46 -3.67 -15.30
C GLY A 188 -22.51 -3.75 -14.17
N ASP A 189 -22.33 -4.61 -13.17
CA ASP A 189 -23.17 -4.64 -11.98
C ASP A 189 -22.53 -3.76 -10.89
N PRO A 190 -23.19 -2.67 -10.45
CA PRO A 190 -22.58 -1.74 -9.51
C PRO A 190 -22.31 -2.38 -8.14
N ASN A 191 -23.12 -3.35 -7.70
CA ASN A 191 -22.93 -3.98 -6.39
C ASN A 191 -21.73 -4.94 -6.43
N VAL A 192 -21.66 -5.76 -7.48
CA VAL A 192 -20.51 -6.67 -7.68
C VAL A 192 -19.23 -5.88 -7.85
N LEU A 193 -19.25 -4.77 -8.58
CA LEU A 193 -18.08 -3.91 -8.75
C LEU A 193 -17.60 -3.33 -7.41
N ILE A 194 -18.51 -2.78 -6.60
CA ILE A 194 -18.18 -2.22 -5.28
C ILE A 194 -17.55 -3.29 -4.39
N ASP A 195 -18.17 -4.46 -4.28
CA ASP A 195 -17.66 -5.54 -3.42
C ASP A 195 -16.31 -6.06 -3.89
N THR A 196 -16.13 -6.20 -5.22
CA THR A 196 -14.87 -6.65 -5.81
C THR A 196 -13.75 -5.65 -5.58
N VAL A 197 -14.00 -4.34 -5.78
CA VAL A 197 -12.99 -3.30 -5.59
C VAL A 197 -12.60 -3.15 -4.13
N LEU A 198 -13.57 -3.21 -3.20
CA LEU A 198 -13.28 -3.15 -1.78
C LEU A 198 -12.48 -4.37 -1.30
N ALA A 199 -12.83 -5.57 -1.76
CA ALA A 199 -12.05 -6.78 -1.45
C ALA A 199 -10.64 -6.78 -2.08
N TRP A 200 -10.47 -6.03 -3.17
CA TRP A 200 -9.17 -5.87 -3.83
C TRP A 200 -8.27 -4.86 -3.11
N LEU A 201 -8.80 -3.69 -2.72
CA LEU A 201 -7.99 -2.59 -2.19
C LEU A 201 -7.90 -2.55 -0.67
N TYR A 202 -8.87 -3.11 0.06
CA TYR A 202 -8.90 -3.09 1.52
C TYR A 202 -8.66 -4.47 2.11
N SER A 203 -8.02 -4.48 3.28
CA SER A 203 -7.76 -5.68 4.07
C SER A 203 -8.85 -5.99 5.10
N MET A 204 -9.88 -5.13 5.21
CA MET A 204 -10.95 -5.22 6.19
C MET A 204 -12.32 -4.87 5.60
N GLU A 205 -13.36 -5.33 6.28
CA GLU A 205 -14.74 -5.00 5.91
C GLU A 205 -15.06 -3.54 6.23
N VAL A 206 -15.84 -2.93 5.34
CA VAL A 206 -16.37 -1.58 5.51
C VAL A 206 -17.83 -1.62 5.95
N ALA A 207 -18.26 -0.54 6.61
CA ALA A 207 -19.64 -0.35 6.99
C ALA A 207 -20.58 -0.27 5.76
N ASP A 208 -21.81 -0.74 5.92
CA ASP A 208 -22.82 -0.74 4.85
C ASP A 208 -23.14 0.67 4.36
N GLU A 209 -23.08 1.67 5.25
CA GLU A 209 -23.28 3.08 4.91
C GLU A 209 -22.25 3.57 3.87
N PHE A 210 -20.99 3.13 3.99
CA PHE A 210 -19.95 3.50 3.04
C PHE A 210 -20.17 2.83 1.69
N ARG A 211 -20.66 1.58 1.65
CA ARG A 211 -21.06 0.91 0.40
C ARG A 211 -22.18 1.67 -0.31
N LEU A 212 -23.16 2.18 0.44
CA LEU A 212 -24.25 2.99 -0.09
C LEU A 212 -23.76 4.34 -0.63
N GLU A 213 -22.81 4.98 0.05
CA GLU A 213 -22.16 6.20 -0.43
C GLU A 213 -21.43 5.96 -1.76
N LEU A 214 -20.60 4.93 -1.82
CA LEU A 214 -19.88 4.54 -3.03
C LEU A 214 -20.83 4.23 -4.20
N LYS A 215 -21.94 3.54 -3.92
CA LYS A 215 -22.98 3.28 -4.91
C LYS A 215 -23.62 4.57 -5.41
N SER A 216 -23.93 5.51 -4.52
CA SER A 216 -24.45 6.83 -4.89
C SER A 216 -23.48 7.57 -5.81
N ILE A 217 -22.18 7.57 -5.50
CA ILE A 217 -21.15 8.20 -6.34
C ILE A 217 -21.07 7.55 -7.73
N LEU A 218 -21.00 6.22 -7.78
CA LEU A 218 -20.93 5.45 -9.02
C LEU A 218 -22.15 5.69 -9.92
N LEU A 219 -23.34 5.84 -9.31
CA LEU A 219 -24.59 6.15 -10.00
C LEU A 219 -24.79 7.66 -10.25
N SER A 220 -23.84 8.53 -9.89
CA SER A 220 -23.97 9.99 -9.98
C SER A 220 -25.22 10.53 -9.26
N GLY A 221 -25.50 10.00 -8.06
CA GLY A 221 -26.64 10.34 -7.21
C GLY A 221 -27.98 9.74 -7.64
N GLN A 222 -27.99 8.89 -8.68
CA GLN A 222 -29.19 8.20 -9.12
C GLN A 222 -29.50 6.98 -8.24
N VAL A 223 -30.77 6.56 -8.22
CA VAL A 223 -31.26 5.52 -7.29
C VAL A 223 -31.16 4.12 -7.89
N SER A 224 -31.30 3.99 -9.21
CA SER A 224 -31.44 2.68 -9.88
C SER A 224 -30.13 2.19 -10.50
N ASP A 225 -29.84 0.91 -10.33
CA ASP A 225 -28.57 0.30 -10.75
C ASP A 225 -28.33 0.37 -12.25
N TYR A 226 -29.40 0.38 -13.06
CA TYR A 226 -29.30 0.46 -14.51
C TYR A 226 -28.57 1.72 -15.00
N TYR A 227 -28.51 2.80 -14.22
CA TYR A 227 -27.75 3.99 -14.60
C TYR A 227 -26.25 3.70 -14.76
N TRP A 228 -25.69 2.81 -13.94
CA TRP A 228 -24.32 2.32 -14.12
C TRP A 228 -24.27 1.25 -15.20
N THR A 229 -25.16 0.26 -15.14
CA THR A 229 -25.14 -0.87 -16.08
C THR A 229 -25.26 -0.43 -17.54
N ASP A 230 -26.13 0.53 -17.86
CA ASP A 230 -26.31 1.05 -19.21
C ASP A 230 -25.10 1.88 -19.67
N ALA A 231 -24.52 2.68 -18.76
CA ALA A 231 -23.32 3.46 -19.06
C ALA A 231 -22.12 2.55 -19.34
N TRP A 232 -21.93 1.52 -18.52
CA TRP A 232 -20.90 0.51 -18.73
C TRP A 232 -21.15 -0.27 -20.03
N ALA A 233 -22.38 -0.69 -20.29
CA ALA A 233 -22.73 -1.41 -21.53
C ALA A 233 -22.47 -0.57 -22.78
N ALA A 234 -22.76 0.73 -22.74
CA ALA A 234 -22.47 1.65 -23.83
C ALA A 234 -20.96 1.78 -24.09
N TYR A 235 -20.15 1.93 -23.04
CA TYR A 235 -18.70 1.93 -23.13
C TYR A 235 -18.15 0.59 -23.65
N ALA A 236 -18.60 -0.54 -23.09
CA ALA A 236 -18.15 -1.86 -23.48
C ALA A 236 -18.53 -2.21 -24.94
N PHE A 237 -19.64 -1.65 -25.44
CA PHE A 237 -20.05 -1.81 -26.83
C PHE A 237 -19.15 -1.02 -27.80
N ASN A 238 -18.78 0.21 -27.44
CA ASN A 238 -17.88 1.04 -28.24
C ASN A 238 -16.90 1.83 -27.35
N PRO A 239 -15.73 1.24 -26.98
CA PRO A 239 -14.76 1.89 -26.10
C PRO A 239 -14.11 3.16 -26.68
N ASP A 240 -14.20 3.34 -28.00
CA ASP A 240 -13.67 4.48 -28.74
C ASP A 240 -14.67 5.66 -28.82
N ASP A 241 -15.91 5.49 -28.34
CA ASP A 241 -16.86 6.60 -28.21
C ASP A 241 -16.42 7.53 -27.06
N PRO A 242 -16.02 8.78 -27.35
CA PRO A 242 -15.55 9.71 -26.32
C PRO A 242 -16.60 9.98 -25.25
N MET A 243 -17.89 10.06 -25.61
CA MET A 243 -18.95 10.37 -24.65
C MET A 243 -19.19 9.21 -23.69
N ALA A 244 -19.26 7.97 -24.21
CA ALA A 244 -19.45 6.79 -23.38
C ALA A 244 -18.24 6.57 -22.45
N ARG A 245 -17.03 6.74 -23.00
CA ARG A 245 -15.78 6.65 -22.24
C ARG A 245 -15.71 7.67 -21.11
N ASP A 246 -15.97 8.96 -21.39
CA ASP A 246 -15.89 10.02 -20.40
C ASP A 246 -16.90 9.85 -19.26
N VAL A 247 -18.13 9.39 -19.57
CA VAL A 247 -19.15 9.12 -18.54
C VAL A 247 -18.67 8.06 -17.55
N VAL A 248 -18.15 6.93 -18.06
CA VAL A 248 -17.67 5.84 -17.21
C VAL A 248 -16.39 6.26 -16.47
N HIS A 249 -15.46 6.91 -17.17
CA HIS A 249 -14.21 7.40 -16.58
C HIS A 249 -14.45 8.33 -15.40
N ASN A 250 -15.27 9.36 -15.57
CA ASN A 250 -15.54 10.35 -14.51
C ASN A 250 -16.19 9.71 -13.28
N ARG A 251 -17.14 8.79 -13.49
CA ARG A 251 -17.77 8.03 -12.38
C ARG A 251 -16.77 7.17 -11.64
N LEU A 252 -15.92 6.44 -12.37
CA LEU A 252 -14.86 5.62 -11.77
C LEU A 252 -13.81 6.48 -11.06
N GLN A 253 -13.41 7.61 -11.62
CA GLN A 253 -12.47 8.51 -10.96
C GLN A 253 -13.03 9.01 -9.63
N SER A 254 -14.27 9.49 -9.58
CA SER A 254 -14.89 9.90 -8.30
C SER A 254 -15.03 8.72 -7.33
N PHE A 255 -15.38 7.54 -7.83
CA PHE A 255 -15.49 6.33 -7.02
C PHE A 255 -14.16 5.90 -6.39
N PHE A 256 -13.08 5.80 -7.18
CA PHE A 256 -11.75 5.48 -6.67
C PHE A 256 -11.16 6.58 -5.81
N HIS A 257 -11.39 7.85 -6.13
CA HIS A 257 -10.97 8.98 -5.30
C HIS A 257 -11.48 8.82 -3.86
N THR A 258 -12.77 8.51 -3.68
CA THR A 258 -13.35 8.31 -2.35
C THR A 258 -12.73 7.13 -1.62
N ILE A 259 -12.48 6.01 -2.32
CA ILE A 259 -11.87 4.80 -1.74
C ILE A 259 -10.42 5.06 -1.30
N LEU A 260 -9.62 5.67 -2.16
CA LEU A 260 -8.18 5.86 -1.91
C LEU A 260 -7.91 6.86 -0.79
N GLN A 261 -8.86 7.77 -0.49
CA GLN A 261 -8.73 8.74 0.58
C GLN A 261 -9.11 8.21 1.98
N GLN A 262 -9.68 7.00 2.10
CA GLN A 262 -10.08 6.45 3.39
C GLN A 262 -8.89 5.97 4.23
N ALA A 263 -9.12 5.83 5.54
CA ALA A 263 -8.13 5.31 6.47
C ALA A 263 -7.81 3.83 6.20
N GLU A 264 -8.81 3.06 5.77
CA GLU A 264 -8.71 1.65 5.39
C GLU A 264 -7.69 1.44 4.29
N TYR A 265 -7.59 2.38 3.32
CA TYR A 265 -6.59 2.32 2.26
C TYR A 265 -5.16 2.57 2.76
N GLN A 266 -4.98 3.20 3.92
CA GLN A 266 -3.65 3.46 4.48
C GLN A 266 -3.01 2.21 5.10
N LEU A 267 -3.77 1.13 5.23
CA LEU A 267 -3.37 -0.10 5.92
C LEU A 267 -2.84 -1.15 4.94
N CYS A 268 -1.89 -1.97 5.40
CA CYS A 268 -1.41 -3.18 4.72
C CYS A 268 -1.40 -4.38 5.67
#